data_AF-A0A179S8B8-F1
#
_entry.id   AF-A0A179S8B8-F1
#
_cell.length_a   1.000
_cell.length_b   1.000
_cell.length_c   1.000
_cell.angle_alpha   90.00
_cell.angle_beta   90.00
_cell.angle_gamma   90.00
#
_symmetry.space_group_name_H-M   'P 1'
#
loop_
_entity.id
_entity.type
_entity.pdbx_description
1 polymer ?
#
loop_
_entity_poly.entity_id
_entity_poly.type
_entity_poly.pdbx_seq_one_letter_code
_entity_poly.pdbx_strand_id
1 'polypeptide(L)'
;MRTCALAFAALAVAVAVPAEAARRAKPQSEPAPFPQAGDRWHLSVRSPAEAGRERFARVYADPVEGTERWAMKVTCGTASKANGRERIELQATGEGGRDRSGNLGWTWTPVGGGETGGAAFLFERGLEPEVHMAPPCPSGRGDLSSGD
;
A
#
# COMPACT_ATOMS: atom_id res chain seq x y z
N MET A 1 -4.48 78.43 -15.99
CA MET A 1 -3.11 77.98 -15.68
C MET A 1 -2.92 77.92 -14.17
N ARG A 2 -3.03 76.74 -13.56
CA ARG A 2 -2.24 76.29 -12.39
C ARG A 2 -2.73 74.92 -11.92
N THR A 3 -1.75 74.08 -11.69
CA THR A 3 -1.72 72.65 -11.38
C THR A 3 -2.34 72.32 -10.02
N CYS A 4 -2.95 71.14 -9.87
CA CYS A 4 -2.81 70.35 -8.64
C CYS A 4 -3.11 68.86 -8.91
N ALA A 5 -2.08 68.04 -8.74
CA ALA A 5 -2.08 66.59 -8.84
C ALA A 5 -2.21 65.95 -7.44
N LEU A 6 -2.31 64.60 -7.45
CA LEU A 6 -2.05 63.64 -6.36
C LEU A 6 -3.25 63.38 -5.40
N ALA A 7 -3.52 62.15 -4.94
CA ALA A 7 -2.87 60.85 -5.11
C ALA A 7 -3.86 59.71 -4.75
N PHE A 8 -3.72 58.57 -5.43
CA PHE A 8 -4.27 57.29 -5.00
C PHE A 8 -3.46 56.74 -3.83
N ALA A 9 -4.09 56.49 -2.69
CA ALA A 9 -3.50 55.73 -1.58
C ALA A 9 -4.14 54.35 -1.51
N ALA A 10 -3.49 53.35 -2.11
CA ALA A 10 -3.81 51.95 -1.90
C ALA A 10 -3.06 51.46 -0.65
N LEU A 11 -3.78 51.21 0.45
CA LEU A 11 -3.24 50.50 1.59
C LEU A 11 -3.15 49.00 1.26
N ALA A 12 -1.93 48.52 1.02
CA ALA A 12 -1.63 47.09 1.07
C ALA A 12 -1.44 46.69 2.54
N VAL A 13 -2.40 45.97 3.11
CA VAL A 13 -2.25 45.31 4.42
C VAL A 13 -1.44 44.04 4.20
N ALA A 14 -0.13 44.10 4.46
CA ALA A 14 0.72 42.92 4.54
C ALA A 14 0.45 42.22 5.88
N VAL A 15 -0.23 41.06 5.84
CA VAL A 15 -0.38 40.19 7.02
C VAL A 15 0.97 39.53 7.27
N ALA A 16 1.74 40.09 8.20
CA ALA A 16 2.98 39.49 8.68
C ALA A 16 2.63 38.23 9.50
N VAL A 17 2.75 37.05 8.87
CA VAL A 17 2.74 35.78 9.61
C VAL A 17 4.00 35.78 10.47
N PRO A 18 3.92 35.70 11.81
CA PRO A 18 5.10 35.75 12.65
C PRO A 18 6.00 34.55 12.32
N ALA A 19 7.24 34.83 11.95
CA ALA A 19 8.26 33.81 11.65
C ALA A 19 8.44 32.78 12.80
N GLU A 20 8.05 33.16 14.01
CA GLU A 20 7.99 32.31 15.20
C GLU A 20 6.98 31.15 15.08
N ALA A 21 5.85 31.36 14.40
CA ALA A 21 4.84 30.32 14.18
C ALA A 21 5.32 29.28 13.17
N ALA A 22 6.04 29.71 12.12
CA ALA A 22 6.68 28.82 11.15
C ALA A 22 7.85 28.03 11.76
N ARG A 23 8.60 28.62 12.72
CA ARG A 23 9.69 27.91 13.43
C ARG A 23 9.21 26.88 14.46
N ARG A 24 8.01 27.05 15.02
CA ARG A 24 7.43 26.12 16.00
C ARG A 24 6.69 24.94 15.40
N ALA A 25 6.30 25.02 14.13
CA ALA A 25 5.79 23.88 13.40
C ALA A 25 6.95 22.91 13.14
N LYS A 26 7.25 22.03 14.10
CA LYS A 26 7.96 20.79 13.78
C LYS A 26 7.17 20.13 12.64
N PRO A 27 7.81 19.75 11.52
CA PRO A 27 7.14 18.92 10.53
C PRO A 27 6.55 17.74 11.29
N GLN A 28 5.23 17.64 11.31
CA GLN A 28 4.56 16.49 11.89
C GLN A 28 5.06 15.30 11.07
N SER A 29 5.80 14.39 11.70
CA SER A 29 6.30 13.19 11.04
C SER A 29 5.10 12.49 10.42
N GLU A 30 5.19 12.20 9.13
CA GLU A 30 4.16 11.44 8.44
C GLU A 30 3.96 10.12 9.20
N PRO A 31 2.70 9.69 9.44
CA PRO A 31 2.44 8.43 10.10
C PRO A 31 3.18 7.29 9.39
N ALA A 32 3.69 6.32 10.15
CA ALA A 32 4.31 5.15 9.57
C ALA A 32 3.32 4.44 8.63
N PRO A 33 3.77 3.92 7.48
CA PRO A 33 2.86 3.35 6.51
C PRO A 33 2.29 2.03 7.04
N PHE A 34 0.98 1.82 6.90
CA PHE A 34 0.38 0.53 7.25
C PHE A 34 0.78 -0.54 6.21
N PRO A 35 1.13 -1.78 6.61
CA PRO A 35 1.12 -2.33 7.98
C PRO A 35 2.46 -2.19 8.70
N GLN A 36 2.43 -2.17 10.04
CA GLN A 36 3.58 -2.13 10.94
C GLN A 36 3.70 -3.42 11.76
N ALA A 37 4.86 -3.65 12.36
CA ALA A 37 5.09 -4.83 13.21
C ALA A 37 4.00 -4.94 14.29
N GLY A 38 3.42 -6.14 14.42
CA GLY A 38 2.30 -6.41 15.32
C GLY A 38 0.91 -6.25 14.68
N ASP A 39 0.80 -5.61 13.52
CA ASP A 39 -0.46 -5.51 12.80
C ASP A 39 -0.83 -6.85 12.15
N ARG A 40 -2.08 -7.28 12.29
CA ARG A 40 -2.67 -8.24 11.36
C ARG A 40 -3.13 -7.48 10.12
N TRP A 41 -2.95 -8.08 8.94
CA TRP A 41 -3.45 -7.48 7.71
C TRP A 41 -3.84 -8.51 6.65
N HIS A 42 -4.71 -8.06 5.74
CA HIS A 42 -5.16 -8.80 4.58
C HIS A 42 -5.06 -7.93 3.33
N LEU A 43 -4.47 -8.50 2.29
CA LEU A 43 -4.34 -7.89 0.97
C LEU A 43 -5.15 -8.69 -0.05
N SER A 44 -5.96 -8.00 -0.85
CA SER A 44 -6.59 -8.54 -2.05
C SER A 44 -6.04 -7.86 -3.29
N VAL A 45 -5.64 -8.63 -4.31
CA VAL A 45 -5.17 -8.10 -5.59
C VAL A 45 -6.05 -8.66 -6.69
N ARG A 46 -6.47 -7.84 -7.64
CA ARG A 46 -7.16 -8.27 -8.86
C ARG A 46 -6.47 -7.69 -10.08
N SER A 47 -6.33 -8.49 -11.14
CA SER A 47 -5.83 -8.00 -12.42
C SER A 47 -6.50 -8.70 -13.60
N PRO A 48 -6.48 -8.10 -14.81
CA PRO A 48 -7.02 -8.75 -16.00
C PRO A 48 -6.36 -10.12 -16.28
N ALA A 49 -7.18 -11.09 -16.71
CA ALA A 49 -6.74 -12.37 -17.24
C ALA A 49 -7.20 -12.52 -18.70
N GLU A 50 -7.27 -13.76 -19.18
CA GLU A 50 -7.93 -14.12 -20.44
C GLU A 50 -9.41 -13.69 -20.48
N ALA A 51 -10.00 -13.71 -21.68
CA ALA A 51 -11.36 -13.25 -21.91
C ALA A 51 -12.37 -13.94 -20.95
N GLY A 52 -13.20 -13.12 -20.29
CA GLY A 52 -14.20 -13.60 -19.31
C GLY A 52 -13.65 -13.93 -17.92
N ARG A 53 -12.34 -13.80 -17.68
CA ARG A 53 -11.71 -14.06 -16.37
C ARG A 53 -10.90 -12.87 -15.86
N GLU A 54 -10.62 -12.92 -14.57
CA GLU A 54 -9.67 -12.06 -13.87
C GLU A 54 -8.75 -12.93 -13.01
N ARG A 55 -7.52 -12.49 -12.80
CA ARG A 55 -6.64 -13.08 -11.80
C ARG A 55 -6.95 -12.45 -10.45
N PHE A 56 -6.81 -13.23 -9.39
CA PHE A 56 -6.89 -12.73 -8.02
C PHE A 56 -5.75 -13.28 -7.18
N ALA A 57 -5.36 -12.52 -6.16
CA ALA A 57 -4.61 -13.01 -5.01
C ALA A 57 -5.27 -12.52 -3.73
N ARG A 58 -5.17 -13.34 -2.69
CA ARG A 58 -5.46 -13.00 -1.30
C ARG A 58 -4.25 -13.38 -0.46
N VAL A 59 -3.79 -12.44 0.36
CA VAL A 59 -2.68 -12.64 1.29
C VAL A 59 -3.19 -12.30 2.69
N TYR A 60 -3.06 -13.24 3.60
CA TYR A 60 -3.32 -13.05 5.02
C TYR A 60 -2.00 -13.05 5.76
N ALA A 61 -1.79 -12.04 6.59
CA ALA A 61 -0.58 -11.85 7.36
C ALA A 61 -0.93 -11.80 8.85
N ASP A 62 -0.46 -12.81 9.58
CA ASP A 62 -0.56 -12.87 11.04
C ASP A 62 0.77 -12.46 11.66
N PRO A 63 0.80 -11.49 12.59
CA PRO A 63 2.04 -11.08 13.24
C PRO A 63 2.62 -12.24 14.06
N VAL A 64 3.93 -12.44 13.96
CA VAL A 64 4.65 -13.44 14.77
C VAL A 64 5.12 -12.77 16.05
N GLU A 65 4.60 -13.24 17.19
CA GLU A 65 4.88 -12.67 18.51
C GLU A 65 6.38 -12.58 18.80
N GLY A 66 6.81 -11.42 19.33
CA GLY A 66 8.21 -11.16 19.65
C GLY A 66 9.11 -10.89 18.45
N THR A 67 8.55 -10.71 17.24
CA THR A 67 9.32 -10.40 16.03
C THR A 67 8.70 -9.25 15.23
N GLU A 68 9.45 -8.73 14.25
CA GLU A 68 8.95 -7.78 13.24
C GLU A 68 8.43 -8.49 11.97
N ARG A 69 8.13 -9.79 12.06
CA ARG A 69 7.76 -10.65 10.93
C ARG A 69 6.30 -11.05 11.01
N TRP A 70 5.79 -11.48 9.87
CA TRP A 70 4.46 -12.04 9.72
C TRP A 70 4.53 -13.44 9.12
N ALA A 71 3.68 -14.33 9.64
CA ALA A 71 3.36 -15.58 8.99
C ALA A 71 2.32 -15.31 7.90
N MET A 72 2.60 -15.77 6.68
CA MET A 72 1.80 -15.47 5.49
C MET A 72 1.03 -16.70 5.03
N LYS A 73 -0.21 -16.47 4.59
CA LYS A 73 -0.99 -17.41 3.77
C LYS A 73 -1.35 -16.73 2.46
N VAL A 74 -0.95 -17.32 1.35
CA VAL A 74 -1.20 -16.80 0.00
C VAL A 74 -2.14 -17.75 -0.73
N THR A 75 -3.18 -17.21 -1.34
CA THR A 75 -4.04 -17.95 -2.28
C THR A 75 -4.20 -17.11 -3.53
N CYS A 76 -3.93 -17.69 -4.69
CA CYS A 76 -4.15 -17.00 -5.96
C CYS A 76 -4.64 -17.93 -7.06
N GLY A 77 -5.20 -17.34 -8.10
CA GLY A 77 -5.73 -18.06 -9.25
C GLY A 77 -6.60 -17.15 -10.10
N THR A 78 -7.63 -17.71 -10.72
CA THR A 78 -8.51 -16.98 -11.63
C THR A 78 -9.98 -17.08 -11.26
N ALA A 79 -10.71 -15.96 -11.33
CA ALA A 79 -12.15 -15.91 -11.14
C ALA A 79 -12.88 -15.65 -12.46
N SER A 80 -14.04 -16.26 -12.63
CA SER A 80 -14.98 -15.94 -13.72
C SER A 80 -15.61 -14.57 -13.46
N LYS A 81 -15.54 -13.66 -14.44
CA LYS A 81 -16.19 -12.34 -14.34
C LYS A 81 -17.72 -12.43 -14.40
N ALA A 82 -18.27 -13.52 -14.94
CA ALA A 82 -19.71 -13.69 -15.11
C ALA A 82 -20.42 -14.12 -13.83
N ASN A 83 -19.76 -14.91 -12.96
CA ASN A 83 -20.40 -15.50 -11.79
C ASN A 83 -19.48 -15.62 -10.56
N GLY A 84 -18.28 -15.02 -10.60
CA GLY A 84 -17.34 -15.03 -9.49
C GLY A 84 -16.70 -16.38 -9.19
N ARG A 85 -16.98 -17.45 -9.96
CA ARG A 85 -16.45 -18.78 -9.66
C ARG A 85 -14.93 -18.80 -9.77
N GLU A 86 -14.29 -19.12 -8.66
CA GLU A 86 -12.84 -19.17 -8.55
C GLU A 86 -12.29 -20.53 -8.99
N ARG A 87 -11.12 -20.48 -9.62
CA ARG A 87 -10.21 -21.60 -9.81
C ARG A 87 -8.93 -21.24 -9.05
N ILE A 88 -8.61 -22.02 -8.03
CA ILE A 88 -7.37 -21.85 -7.28
C ILE A 88 -6.23 -22.45 -8.11
N GLU A 89 -5.15 -21.68 -8.27
CA GLU A 89 -3.93 -22.11 -8.98
C GLU A 89 -2.77 -22.27 -8.00
N LEU A 90 -2.77 -21.51 -6.90
CA LEU A 90 -1.80 -21.62 -5.83
C LEU A 90 -2.48 -21.46 -4.46
N GLN A 91 -2.08 -22.33 -3.54
CA GLN A 91 -2.15 -22.09 -2.11
C GLN A 91 -0.74 -22.23 -1.55
N ALA A 92 -0.31 -21.30 -0.71
CA ALA A 92 1.05 -21.28 -0.19
C ALA A 92 1.11 -20.68 1.21
N THR A 93 2.17 -21.02 1.94
CA THR A 93 2.51 -20.40 3.22
C THR A 93 3.90 -19.78 3.13
N GLY A 94 4.17 -18.77 3.95
CA GLY A 94 5.50 -18.17 3.96
C GLY A 94 5.68 -17.14 5.05
N GLU A 95 6.63 -16.25 4.85
CA GLU A 95 6.99 -15.22 5.81
C GLU A 95 7.16 -13.89 5.09
N GLY A 96 6.75 -12.81 5.75
CA GLY A 96 7.01 -11.46 5.29
C GLY A 96 7.58 -10.57 6.37
N GLY A 97 8.10 -9.43 5.94
CA GLY A 97 8.73 -8.44 6.80
C GLY A 97 8.95 -7.14 6.03
N ARG A 98 9.35 -6.11 6.77
CA ARG A 98 9.93 -4.91 6.18
C ARG A 98 11.44 -5.02 6.18
N ASP A 99 12.09 -4.53 5.13
CA ASP A 99 13.53 -4.37 5.11
C ASP A 99 13.97 -3.14 5.92
N ARG A 100 15.28 -2.91 6.04
CA ARG A 100 15.85 -1.75 6.76
C ARG A 100 15.45 -0.39 6.18
N SER A 101 14.99 -0.35 4.94
CA SER A 101 14.51 0.85 4.25
C SER A 101 12.99 1.01 4.39
N GLY A 102 12.34 0.08 5.09
CA GLY A 102 10.90 0.04 5.29
C GLY A 102 10.12 -0.66 4.19
N ASN A 103 10.75 -1.22 3.15
CA ASN A 103 10.00 -1.86 2.06
C ASN A 103 9.39 -3.17 2.52
N LEU A 104 8.08 -3.36 2.30
CA LEU A 104 7.39 -4.59 2.65
C LEU A 104 7.50 -5.64 1.54
N GLY A 105 7.89 -6.85 1.93
CA GLY A 105 7.90 -8.02 1.04
C GLY A 105 7.70 -9.33 1.77
N TRP A 106 7.42 -10.38 1.01
CA TRP A 106 7.24 -11.73 1.53
C TRP A 106 7.64 -12.78 0.50
N THR A 107 7.97 -13.96 1.01
CA THR A 107 8.20 -15.17 0.22
C THR A 107 7.14 -16.21 0.56
N TRP A 108 6.98 -17.22 -0.29
CA TRP A 108 6.08 -18.33 -0.02
C TRP A 108 6.52 -19.62 -0.67
N THR A 109 6.10 -20.74 -0.08
CA THR A 109 6.27 -22.08 -0.61
C THR A 109 4.89 -22.69 -0.86
N PRO A 110 4.61 -23.23 -2.08
CA PRO A 110 3.35 -23.89 -2.39
C PRO A 110 3.03 -25.05 -1.44
N VAL A 111 1.77 -25.14 -1.03
CA VAL A 111 1.24 -26.32 -0.33
C VAL A 111 1.25 -27.49 -1.31
N GLY A 112 1.98 -28.56 -0.98
CA GLY A 112 2.21 -29.70 -1.87
C GLY A 112 3.58 -29.71 -2.56
N GLY A 113 4.43 -28.71 -2.28
CA GLY A 113 5.77 -28.60 -2.87
C GLY A 113 5.75 -27.90 -4.24
N GLY A 114 6.90 -27.40 -4.66
CA GLY A 114 7.05 -26.63 -5.89
C GLY A 114 8.07 -25.49 -5.74
N GLU A 115 8.14 -24.64 -6.77
CA GLU A 115 9.02 -23.48 -6.75
C GLU A 115 8.53 -22.44 -5.74
N THR A 116 9.46 -21.95 -4.91
CA THR A 116 9.22 -20.85 -3.97
C THR A 116 9.04 -19.55 -4.74
N GLY A 117 8.01 -18.78 -4.40
CA GLY A 117 7.75 -17.47 -4.98
C GLY A 117 7.98 -16.34 -3.98
N GLY A 118 7.72 -15.12 -4.42
CA GLY A 118 7.79 -13.93 -3.59
C GLY A 118 7.05 -12.74 -4.17
N ALA A 119 6.84 -11.74 -3.33
CA ALA A 119 6.18 -10.49 -3.67
C ALA A 119 6.70 -9.35 -2.82
N ALA A 120 6.46 -8.14 -3.30
CA ALA A 120 6.77 -6.91 -2.60
C ALA A 120 5.77 -5.82 -2.93
N PHE A 121 5.60 -4.89 -1.99
CA PHE A 121 4.96 -3.61 -2.26
C PHE A 121 5.94 -2.76 -3.08
N LEU A 122 5.50 -2.30 -4.24
CA LEU A 122 6.23 -1.35 -5.07
C LEU A 122 5.98 0.08 -4.59
N PHE A 123 4.72 0.37 -4.22
CA PHE A 123 4.31 1.66 -3.68
C PHE A 123 3.22 1.47 -2.63
N GLU A 124 3.35 2.17 -1.51
CA GLU A 124 2.37 2.18 -0.42
C GLU A 124 1.55 3.46 -0.53
N ARG A 125 0.27 3.35 -0.91
CA ARG A 125 -0.66 4.49 -1.04
C ARG A 125 -1.82 4.29 -0.08
N GLY A 126 -1.53 4.46 1.21
CA GLY A 126 -2.49 4.14 2.27
C GLY A 126 -2.93 2.68 2.16
N LEU A 127 -4.23 2.46 1.99
CA LEU A 127 -4.84 1.13 1.93
C LEU A 127 -4.93 0.55 0.50
N GLU A 128 -4.36 1.22 -0.51
CA GLU A 128 -4.39 0.77 -1.91
C GLU A 128 -2.97 0.58 -2.48
N PRO A 129 -2.18 -0.39 -1.99
CA PRO A 129 -0.81 -0.57 -2.45
C PRO A 129 -0.72 -1.05 -3.90
N GLU A 130 0.40 -0.73 -4.55
CA GLU A 130 0.82 -1.38 -5.79
C GLU A 130 1.79 -2.50 -5.47
N VAL A 131 1.55 -3.71 -5.98
CA VAL A 131 2.23 -4.93 -5.57
C VAL A 131 2.75 -5.69 -6.80
N HIS A 132 3.97 -6.20 -6.69
CA HIS A 132 4.49 -7.21 -7.59
C HIS A 132 4.46 -8.58 -6.93
N MET A 133 3.89 -9.58 -7.60
CA MET A 133 3.88 -10.98 -7.15
C MET A 133 4.40 -11.90 -8.24
N ALA A 134 5.21 -12.88 -7.84
CA ALA A 134 5.65 -13.95 -8.73
C ALA A 134 4.45 -14.77 -9.26
N PRO A 135 4.52 -15.28 -10.51
CA PRO A 135 3.49 -16.18 -11.06
C PRO A 135 3.25 -17.40 -10.16
N PRO A 136 2.03 -17.96 -10.14
CA PRO A 136 0.86 -17.59 -10.95
C PRO A 136 0.07 -16.39 -10.41
N CYS A 137 0.50 -15.78 -9.31
CA CYS A 137 -0.24 -14.69 -8.69
C CYS A 137 -0.18 -13.39 -9.51
N PRO A 138 -1.26 -12.59 -9.49
CA PRO A 138 -1.29 -11.30 -10.18
C PRO A 138 -0.36 -10.27 -9.53
N SER A 139 0.20 -9.39 -10.36
CA SER A 139 0.72 -8.09 -9.95
C SER A 139 -0.29 -6.98 -10.27
N GLY A 140 -0.25 -5.87 -9.55
CA GLY A 140 -1.11 -4.70 -9.77
C GLY A 140 -1.48 -3.98 -8.49
N ARG A 141 -2.53 -3.15 -8.55
CA ARG A 141 -3.12 -2.55 -7.36
C ARG A 141 -3.85 -3.59 -6.52
N GLY A 142 -3.72 -3.46 -5.21
CA GLY A 142 -4.49 -4.24 -4.26
C GLY A 142 -5.21 -3.36 -3.25
N ASP A 143 -6.12 -3.99 -2.52
CA ASP A 143 -6.86 -3.43 -1.40
C ASP A 143 -6.33 -4.06 -0.11
N LEU A 144 -5.92 -3.22 0.84
CA LEU A 144 -5.29 -3.59 2.09
C LEU A 144 -6.23 -3.27 3.27
N SER A 145 -6.31 -4.17 4.24
CA SER A 145 -7.18 -4.05 5.42
C SER A 145 -6.52 -4.70 6.63
N SER A 146 -6.92 -4.32 7.84
CA SER A 146 -6.50 -4.96 9.10
C SER A 146 -7.20 -6.31 9.36
N GLY A 147 -8.30 -6.60 8.65
CA GLY A 147 -9.01 -7.87 8.73
C GLY A 147 -9.93 -8.03 9.95
N ASP A 148 -10.22 -6.92 10.64
CA ASP A 148 -11.23 -6.75 11.69
C ASP A 148 -12.62 -6.38 11.17
#